data_AF-A0A950DHB2-F1
#
_entry.id   AF-A0A950DHB2-F1
#
_cell.length_a   1.000
_cell.length_b   1.000
_cell.length_c   1.000
_cell.angle_alpha   90.00
_cell.angle_beta   90.00
_cell.angle_gamma   90.00
#
_symmetry.space_group_name_H-M   'P 1'
#
loop_
_entity.id
_entity.type
_entity.pdbx_description
1 polymer ?
#
loop_
_entity_poly.entity_id
_entity_poly.type
_entity_poly.pdbx_seq_one_letter_code
_entity_poly.pdbx_strand_id
1 'polypeptide(L)'
;MDDRPLPLCNLPHTYATLMIRAGKPLQWIAHQLGHLGVKKIDEAYGRWTRTPEEEPLYLDGFSLQVMRLSKTAVSLQRLPNRGRAGPGGGFEK
;
A
#
# COMPACT_ATOMS: atom_id res chain seq x y z
N MET A 1 28.03 2.87 9.92
CA MET A 1 26.64 2.43 9.68
C MET A 1 25.84 3.69 9.41
N ASP A 2 25.05 3.71 8.36
CA ASP A 2 24.32 4.90 7.92
C ASP A 2 23.02 4.98 8.73
N ASP A 3 22.94 5.90 9.70
CA ASP A 3 21.81 6.07 10.64
C ASP A 3 20.59 6.75 10.02
N ARG A 4 20.49 6.80 8.67
CA ARG A 4 19.28 7.30 8.01
C ARG A 4 18.15 6.30 8.24
N PRO A 5 17.01 6.73 8.82
CA PRO A 5 15.88 5.84 9.04
C PRO A 5 15.46 5.24 7.69
N LEU A 6 15.48 3.90 7.62
CA LEU A 6 15.11 3.18 6.40
C LEU A 6 13.69 3.62 6.00
N PRO A 7 13.43 3.95 4.71
CA PRO A 7 12.14 4.50 4.26
C PRO A 7 10.93 3.62 4.60
N LEU A 8 11.18 2.34 4.89
CA LEU A 8 10.18 1.35 5.29
C LEU A 8 9.56 1.61 6.67
N CYS A 9 10.27 2.22 7.62
CA CYS A 9 9.71 2.47 8.96
C CYS A 9 8.61 3.53 8.95
N ASN A 10 8.62 4.43 7.96
CA ASN A 10 7.62 5.49 7.81
C ASN A 10 6.31 5.00 7.19
N LEU A 11 6.31 3.85 6.49
CA LEU A 11 5.11 3.31 5.84
C LEU A 11 3.98 2.99 6.84
N PRO A 12 4.22 2.26 7.95
CA PRO A 12 3.23 2.07 9.01
C PRO A 12 2.68 3.39 9.57
N HIS A 13 3.54 4.40 9.68
CA HIS A 13 3.15 5.70 10.23
C HIS A 13 2.25 6.49 9.26
N THR A 14 2.59 6.49 7.98
CA THR A 14 1.75 7.06 6.92
C THR A 14 0.41 6.34 6.84
N TYR A 15 0.41 5.01 6.89
CA TYR A 15 -0.81 4.21 6.89
C TYR A 15 -1.73 4.56 8.07
N ALA A 16 -1.20 4.58 9.30
CA ALA A 16 -1.97 4.92 10.50
C ALA A 16 -2.62 6.31 10.39
N THR A 17 -1.85 7.29 9.90
CA THR A 17 -2.32 8.68 9.73
C THR A 17 -3.51 8.76 8.76
N LEU A 18 -3.41 8.07 7.61
CA LEU A 18 -4.50 8.03 6.63
C LEU A 18 -5.74 7.34 7.18
N MET A 19 -5.59 6.23 7.90
CA MET A 19 -6.73 5.50 8.46
C MET A 19 -7.43 6.28 9.57
N ILE A 20 -6.68 6.99 10.42
CA ILE A 20 -7.26 7.90 11.42
C ILE A 20 -8.07 9.00 10.72
N ARG A 21 -7.54 9.57 9.65
CA ARG A 21 -8.22 10.62 8.88
C ARG A 21 -9.43 10.11 8.08
N ALA A 22 -9.46 8.83 7.75
CA ALA A 22 -10.64 8.17 7.21
C ALA A 22 -11.67 7.74 8.28
N GLY A 23 -11.45 8.12 9.55
CA GLY A 23 -12.36 7.82 10.66
C GLY A 23 -12.37 6.35 11.08
N LYS A 24 -11.34 5.55 10.74
CA LYS A 24 -11.30 4.15 11.16
C LYS A 24 -11.01 4.05 12.68
N PRO A 25 -11.63 3.10 13.41
CA PRO A 25 -11.41 2.96 14.85
C PRO A 25 -9.96 2.62 15.21
N LEU A 26 -9.41 3.20 16.29
CA LEU A 26 -8.02 2.94 16.69
C LEU A 26 -7.72 1.47 16.97
N GLN A 27 -8.68 0.74 17.54
CA GLN A 27 -8.53 -0.71 17.76
C GLN A 27 -8.39 -1.46 16.44
N TRP A 28 -9.13 -1.05 15.41
CA TRP A 28 -9.03 -1.65 14.08
C TRP A 28 -7.67 -1.37 13.44
N ILE A 29 -7.18 -0.13 13.54
CA ILE A 29 -5.86 0.25 13.01
C ILE A 29 -4.74 -0.50 13.75
N ALA A 30 -4.84 -0.63 15.09
CA ALA A 30 -3.89 -1.39 15.90
C ALA A 30 -3.80 -2.85 15.45
N HIS A 31 -4.94 -3.47 15.15
CA HIS A 31 -4.99 -4.82 14.62
C HIS A 31 -4.27 -4.95 13.28
N GLN A 32 -4.47 -4.01 12.34
CA GLN A 32 -3.80 -4.03 11.02
C GLN A 32 -2.27 -3.87 11.12
N LEU A 33 -1.79 -3.15 12.14
CA LEU A 33 -0.36 -2.95 12.41
C LEU A 33 0.27 -4.08 13.25
N GLY A 34 -0.50 -5.08 13.67
CA GLY A 34 -0.02 -6.17 14.53
C GLY A 34 0.27 -5.73 15.97
N HIS A 35 -0.36 -4.66 16.45
CA HIS A 35 -0.25 -4.22 17.84
C HIS A 35 -1.21 -5.00 18.75
N LEU A 36 -0.76 -5.30 19.98
CA LEU A 36 -1.57 -5.96 21.01
C LEU A 36 -2.66 -5.06 21.62
N GLY A 37 -2.62 -3.76 21.34
CA GLY A 37 -3.57 -2.78 21.86
C GLY A 37 -3.34 -1.39 21.31
N VAL A 38 -4.19 -0.45 21.70
CA VAL A 38 -4.20 0.92 21.14
C VAL A 38 -3.18 1.86 21.77
N LYS A 39 -2.58 1.50 22.91
CA LYS A 39 -1.68 2.38 23.68
C LYS A 39 -0.61 3.05 22.81
N LYS A 40 0.10 2.29 21.97
CA LYS A 40 1.12 2.84 21.07
C LYS A 40 0.56 3.80 20.01
N ILE A 41 -0.65 3.55 19.53
CA ILE A 41 -1.31 4.42 18.54
C ILE A 41 -1.82 5.68 19.21
N ASP A 42 -2.39 5.57 20.41
CA ASP A 42 -2.87 6.71 21.19
C ASP A 42 -1.71 7.63 21.61
N GLU A 43 -0.57 7.06 22.04
CA GLU A 43 0.64 7.82 22.36
C GLU A 43 1.19 8.59 21.14
N ALA A 44 1.16 7.98 19.95
CA ALA A 44 1.69 8.59 18.74
C ALA A 44 0.71 9.56 18.04
N TYR A 45 -0.59 9.26 18.08
CA TYR A 45 -1.61 9.92 17.24
C TYR A 45 -2.84 10.43 17.99
N GLY A 46 -2.92 10.25 19.31
CA GLY A 46 -4.09 10.60 20.13
C GLY A 46 -4.48 12.09 20.05
N ARG A 47 -3.53 12.96 19.67
CA ARG A 47 -3.80 14.37 19.40
C ARG A 47 -4.66 14.56 18.14
N TRP A 48 -4.48 13.74 17.11
CA TRP A 48 -5.15 13.87 15.82
C TRP A 48 -6.52 13.20 15.80
N THR A 49 -6.71 12.15 16.61
CA THR A 49 -8.02 11.47 16.74
C THR A 49 -9.10 12.33 17.40
N ARG A 50 -8.72 13.38 18.15
CA ARG A 50 -9.64 14.32 18.79
C ARG A 50 -9.92 15.57 17.96
N THR A 51 -9.42 15.63 16.73
CA THR A 51 -9.66 16.76 15.85
C THR A 51 -10.84 16.41 14.95
N PRO A 52 -12.05 16.92 15.20
CA PRO A 52 -13.16 16.73 14.28
C PRO A 52 -12.83 17.51 13.00
N GLU A 53 -12.38 16.83 11.96
CA GLU A 53 -12.37 17.39 10.60
C GLU A 53 -13.75 17.18 9.97
N GLU A 54 -14.23 18.19 9.24
CA GLU A 54 -15.60 18.25 8.71
C GLU A 54 -15.91 17.15 7.67
N GLU A 55 -14.89 16.59 7.00
CA GLU A 55 -15.06 15.59 5.93
C GLU A 55 -14.07 14.42 6.05
N PRO A 56 -14.53 13.18 6.30
CA PRO A 56 -13.66 12.01 6.37
C PRO A 56 -13.09 11.64 4.99
N LEU A 57 -11.83 11.20 4.93
CA LEU A 57 -11.26 10.70 3.68
C LEU A 57 -11.98 9.44 3.20
N TYR A 58 -12.58 9.49 2.00
CA TYR A 58 -13.20 8.33 1.36
C TYR A 58 -12.14 7.38 0.75
N LEU A 59 -11.43 6.66 1.61
CA LEU A 59 -10.34 5.78 1.20
C LEU A 59 -10.81 4.48 0.55
N ASP A 60 -12.02 4.02 0.86
CA ASP A 60 -12.54 2.75 0.32
C ASP A 60 -12.62 2.80 -1.22
N GLY A 61 -13.05 3.94 -1.79
CA GLY A 61 -13.04 4.19 -3.24
C GLY A 61 -11.64 4.25 -3.84
N PHE A 62 -10.71 4.95 -3.17
CA PHE A 62 -9.32 5.06 -3.62
C PHE A 62 -8.61 3.69 -3.64
N SER A 63 -8.75 2.90 -2.56
CA SER A 63 -8.16 1.57 -2.46
C SER A 63 -8.66 0.64 -3.56
N LEU A 64 -9.96 0.68 -3.87
CA LEU A 64 -10.53 -0.07 -5.00
C LEU A 64 -9.90 0.35 -6.33
N GLN A 65 -9.64 1.64 -6.53
CA GLN A 65 -9.03 2.15 -7.75
C GLN A 65 -7.56 1.75 -7.88
N VAL A 66 -6.76 1.80 -6.81
CA VAL A 66 -5.37 1.32 -6.80
C VAL A 66 -5.28 -0.19 -7.05
N MET A 67 -6.16 -0.98 -6.42
CA MET A 67 -6.23 -2.43 -6.66
C MET A 67 -6.70 -2.78 -8.09
N ARG A 68 -7.51 -1.92 -8.73
CA ARG A 68 -7.85 -2.06 -10.14
C ARG A 68 -6.65 -1.76 -11.04
N LEU A 69 -5.93 -0.67 -10.79
CA LEU A 69 -4.75 -0.27 -11.56
C LEU A 69 -3.66 -1.34 -11.54
N SER A 70 -3.43 -1.99 -10.40
CA SER A 70 -2.44 -3.07 -10.29
C SER A 70 -2.80 -4.30 -11.13
N LYS A 71 -4.09 -4.66 -11.25
CA LYS A 71 -4.52 -5.73 -12.19
C LYS A 71 -4.24 -5.36 -13.64
N THR A 72 -4.50 -4.11 -14.02
CA THR A 72 -4.22 -3.62 -15.38
C THR A 72 -2.72 -3.57 -15.66
N ALA A 73 -1.91 -3.11 -14.70
CA ALA A 73 -0.46 -3.05 -14.81
C ALA A 73 0.18 -4.44 -14.91
N VAL A 74 -0.31 -5.43 -14.14
CA VAL A 74 0.10 -6.84 -14.26
C VAL A 74 -0.29 -7.42 -15.61
N SER A 75 -1.45 -7.04 -16.15
CA SER A 75 -1.89 -7.47 -17.49
C SER A 75 -1.01 -6.88 -18.60
N LEU A 76 -0.46 -5.68 -18.42
CA LEU A 76 0.50 -5.06 -19.34
C LEU A 76 1.90 -5.68 -19.26
N GLN A 77 2.33 -6.15 -18.08
CA GLN A 77 3.60 -6.87 -17.93
C GLN A 77 3.59 -8.26 -18.56
N ARG A 78 2.40 -8.85 -18.75
CA ARG A 78 2.21 -10.13 -19.44
C ARG A 78 2.03 -9.92 -20.96
N LEU A 79 2.90 -9.14 -21.59
CA LEU A 79 3.07 -9.20 -23.04
C LEU A 79 3.63 -10.58 -23.40
N PRO A 80 3.08 -11.29 -24.41
CA PRO A 80 3.62 -12.57 -24.82
C PRO A 80 5.08 -12.38 -25.21
N ASN A 81 5.95 -13.19 -24.61
CA ASN A 81 7.36 -13.29 -24.95
C ASN A 81 7.45 -13.46 -26.47
N ARG A 82 7.81 -12.39 -27.18
CA ARG A 82 7.93 -12.42 -28.64
C ARG A 82 9.11 -13.34 -28.91
N GLY A 83 8.79 -14.58 -29.27
CA GLY A 83 9.75 -15.65 -29.49
C GLY A 83 10.92 -15.12 -30.31
N ARG A 84 12.10 -15.24 -29.72
CA ARG A 84 13.38 -15.01 -30.37
C ARG A 84 13.46 -16.02 -31.54
N ALA A 85 13.03 -15.61 -32.72
CA ALA A 85 13.34 -16.34 -33.96
C ALA A 85 14.84 -16.16 -34.19
N GLY A 86 15.64 -17.09 -33.66
CA GLY A 86 17.06 -17.21 -34.00
C GLY A 86 17.21 -17.72 -35.43
N PRO A 87 18.29 -17.35 -36.14
CA PRO A 87 18.55 -17.80 -37.50
C PRO A 87 19.20 -19.19 -37.45
N GLY A 88 18.70 -20.17 -38.20
CA GLY A 88 19.38 -21.46 -38.29
C GLY A 88 18.60 -22.56 -39.00
N GLY A 89 18.95 -22.80 -40.26
CA GLY A 89 19.25 -24.12 -40.83
C GLY A 89 18.16 -25.19 -40.87
N GLY A 90 17.70 -25.50 -42.09
CA GLY A 90 16.95 -26.72 -42.39
C GLY A 90 16.94 -27.00 -43.89
N PHE A 91 17.95 -27.75 -44.34
CA PHE A 91 18.03 -28.43 -45.63
C PHE A 91 16.89 -29.46 -45.74
N GLU A 92 16.11 -29.48 -46.81
CA GLU A 92 15.48 -30.73 -47.28
C GLU A 92 15.18 -30.67 -48.80
N LYS A 93 15.06 -31.87 -49.38
CA LYS A 93 15.49 -32.33 -50.72
C LYS A 93 14.83 -31.71 -51.95
#